data_AF-A0A8D2PU58-F1
#
_entry.id   AF-A0A8D2PU58-F1
#
_cell.length_a   1.000
_cell.length_b   1.000
_cell.length_c   1.000
_cell.angle_alpha   90.00
_cell.angle_beta   90.00
_cell.angle_gamma   90.00
#
_symmetry.space_group_name_H-M   'P 1'
#
loop_
_entity.id
_entity.type
_entity.pdbx_description
1 polymer ?
#
loop_
_entity_poly.entity_id
_entity_poly.type
_entity_poly.pdbx_seq_one_letter_code
_entity_poly.pdbx_strand_id
1 'polypeptide(L)' 'IGNYVPSDMINGKTITTRNIIEDGQETKEVEEDGQLKSVIINGRDYLDSECHHHKH' A
#
# COMPACT_ATOMS: atom_id res chain seq x y z
N ILE A 1 20.36 9.94 0.23
CA ILE A 1 19.16 10.77 -0.02
C ILE A 1 18.02 10.03 0.66
N GLY A 2 17.39 10.61 1.68
CA GLY A 2 16.42 9.88 2.50
C GLY A 2 15.20 9.49 1.68
N ASN A 3 14.80 8.22 1.75
CA ASN A 3 13.55 7.74 1.18
C ASN A 3 12.40 8.34 2.01
N TYR A 4 11.87 9.48 1.59
CA TYR A 4 10.68 10.05 2.20
C TYR A 4 9.49 9.15 1.84
N VAL A 5 8.97 8.43 2.83
CA VAL A 5 7.73 7.67 2.69
C VAL A 5 6.55 8.62 2.89
N PRO A 6 5.73 8.88 1.85
CA PRO A 6 4.55 9.72 2.03
C PRO A 6 3.58 9.03 2.98
N SER A 7 3.10 9.80 3.96
CA SER A 7 2.04 9.39 4.87
C SER A 7 0.95 10.44 4.85
N ASP A 8 -0.26 10.04 4.46
CA ASP A 8 -1.42 10.91 4.30
C ASP A 8 -2.47 10.57 5.37
N MET A 9 -3.08 11.58 5.98
CA MET A 9 -4.14 11.36 6.96
C MET A 9 -5.49 11.43 6.25
N ILE A 10 -6.13 10.29 6.04
CA ILE A 10 -7.40 10.15 5.30
C ILE A 10 -8.47 9.67 6.28
N ASN A 11 -9.57 10.41 6.41
CA ASN A 11 -10.69 10.09 7.30
C ASN A 11 -10.29 9.82 8.77
N GLY A 12 -9.28 10.51 9.28
CA GLY A 12 -8.77 10.33 10.63
C GLY A 12 -7.84 9.12 10.81
N LYS A 13 -7.51 8.41 9.73
CA LYS A 13 -6.55 7.31 9.72
C LYS A 13 -5.25 7.76 9.06
N THR A 14 -4.12 7.33 9.61
CA THR A 14 -2.81 7.60 8.99
C THR A 14 -2.52 6.52 7.96
N ILE A 15 -2.39 6.88 6.69
CA ILE A 15 -2.08 5.95 5.60
C ILE A 15 -0.63 6.20 5.17
N THR A 16 0.23 5.22 5.35
CA THR A 16 1.63 5.24 4.89
C THR A 16 1.76 4.35 3.67
N THR A 17 2.22 4.91 2.54
CA THR A 17 2.45 4.14 1.32
C THR A 17 3.95 4.03 1.04
N ARG A 18 4.49 2.82 1.06
CA ARG A 18 5.88 2.55 0.70
C ARG A 18 5.92 2.03 -0.73
N ASN A 19 6.78 2.62 -1.55
CA ASN A 19 7.03 2.15 -2.91
C ASN A 19 8.49 1.70 -2.97
N ILE A 20 8.69 0.43 -3.27
CA ILE A 20 9.98 -0.25 -3.31
C ILE A 20 10.14 -0.76 -4.73
N ILE A 21 11.16 -0.26 -5.43
CA ILE A 21 11.51 -0.72 -6.78
C ILE A 21 12.85 -1.44 -6.64
N GLU A 22 12.82 -2.77 -6.75
CA GLU A 22 14.01 -3.62 -6.62
C GLU A 22 14.04 -4.62 -7.79
N ASP A 23 15.20 -4.79 -8.42
CA ASP A 23 15.40 -5.74 -9.54
C ASP A 23 14.41 -5.58 -10.73
N GLY A 24 13.87 -4.37 -10.93
CA GLY A 24 12.81 -4.10 -11.93
C GLY A 24 11.41 -4.54 -11.49
N GLN A 25 11.27 -5.00 -10.26
CA GLN A 25 10.02 -5.33 -9.60
C GLN A 25 9.51 -4.14 -8.79
N GLU A 26 8.29 -3.67 -9.06
CA GLU A 26 7.63 -2.66 -8.24
C GLU A 26 6.82 -3.36 -7.13
N THR A 27 7.10 -3.02 -5.88
CA THR A 27 6.33 -3.42 -4.70
C THR A 27 5.80 -2.18 -4.01
N LYS A 28 4.48 -2.10 -3.84
CA LYS A 28 3.81 -1.02 -3.13
C LYS A 28 3.13 -1.58 -1.89
N GLU A 29 3.54 -1.13 -0.73
CA GLU A 29 2.95 -1.50 0.56
C GLU A 29 2.12 -0.34 1.09
N VAL A 30 0.89 -0.63 1.54
CA VAL A 30 -0.02 0.36 2.12
C VAL A 30 -0.30 -0.03 3.56
N GLU A 31 0.13 0.81 4.49
CA GLU A 31 -0.12 0.69 5.92
C GLU A 31 -1.19 1.71 6.34
N GLU A 32 -2.23 1.26 7.05
CA GLU A 32 -3.27 2.10 7.65
C GLU A 32 -3.16 2.01 9.18
N ASP A 33 -2.96 3.14 9.85
CA ASP A 33 -2.84 3.23 11.31
C ASP A 33 -1.72 2.35 11.89
N GLY A 34 -0.65 2.15 11.12
CA GLY A 34 0.46 1.26 11.46
C GLY A 34 0.18 -0.24 11.23
N GLN A 35 -0.95 -0.60 10.60
CA GLN A 35 -1.26 -1.96 10.17
C GLN A 35 -1.14 -2.09 8.65
N LEU A 36 -0.38 -3.07 8.17
CA LEU A 36 -0.28 -3.39 6.75
C LEU A 36 -1.62 -3.89 6.22
N LYS A 37 -2.21 -3.17 5.25
CA LYS A 37 -3.50 -3.49 4.64
C LYS A 37 -3.36 -4.13 3.27
N SER A 38 -2.43 -3.62 2.46
CA SER A 38 -2.30 -4.04 1.06
C SER A 38 -0.84 -4.10 0.66
N VAL A 39 -0.52 -5.08 -0.18
CA VAL A 39 0.81 -5.24 -0.80
C VAL A 39 0.57 -5.55 -2.27
N ILE A 40 1.04 -4.66 -3.13
CA ILE A 40 0.88 -4.74 -4.58
C ILE A 40 2.25 -5.00 -5.18
N ILE A 41 2.46 -6.18 -5.77
CA ILE A 41 3.73 -6.55 -6.41
C ILE A 41 3.48 -6.71 -7.90
N ASN A 42 4.14 -5.90 -8.73
CA ASN A 42 3.91 -5.79 -10.18
C ASN A 42 2.41 -5.63 -10.55
N GLY A 43 1.68 -4.85 -9.77
CA GLY A 43 0.24 -4.63 -10.00
C GLY A 43 -0.66 -5.81 -9.59
N ARG A 44 -0.13 -6.86 -8.94
CA ARG A 44 -0.95 -7.90 -8.30
C ARG A 44 -1.05 -7.61 -6.81
N ASP A 45 -2.27 -7.58 -6.28
CA ASP A 45 -2.47 -7.46 -4.85
C ASP A 45 -2.32 -8.82 -4.15
N TYR A 46 -1.59 -8.83 -3.03
CA TYR A 46 -1.25 -10.02 -2.25
C TYR A 46 -1.88 -10.04 -0.85
N LEU A 47 -2.42 -8.92 -0.34
CA LEU A 47 -2.92 -8.81 1.03
C LEU A 47 -4.35 -8.28 1.14
N ASP A 48 -4.95 -7.82 0.04
CA ASP A 48 -6.34 -7.37 -0.05
C ASP A 48 -7.29 -8.56 0.09
N SER A 49 -7.39 -9.06 1.32
CA SER A 49 -8.46 -9.95 1.75
C SER A 49 -9.78 -9.22 1.94
N GLU A 50 -9.85 -7.91 1.65
CA GLU A 50 -11.06 -7.11 1.65
C GLU A 50 -11.28 -6.44 0.28
N CYS A 51 -11.04 -7.17 -0.81
CA CYS A 51 -11.62 -6.83 -2.10
C CYS A 51 -13.12 -7.02 -1.97
N HIS A 52 -13.81 -5.99 -1.47
CA HIS A 52 -15.24 -5.84 -1.61
C HIS A 52 -15.55 -6.02 -3.10
N HIS A 53 -16.07 -7.19 -3.43
CA HIS A 53 -16.91 -7.43 -4.59
C HIS A 53 -18.02 -6.38 -4.57
N HIS A 54 -17.77 -5.22 -5.16
CA HIS A 54 -18.81 -4.35 -5.69
C HIS A 54 -18.72 -4.43 -7.21
N LYS A 55 -19.04 -5.61 -7.74
CA LYS A 55 -19.57 -5.71 -9.09
C LYS A 55 -21.02 -5.23 -9.02
N HIS A 56 -21.26 -4.02 -9.51
CA HIS A 56 -22.58 -3.64 -10.01
C HIS A 56 -22.76 -4.22 -11.42
#